data_AF-A0A4C1XIA9-F1
#
_entry.id   AF-A0A4C1XIA9-F1
#
_cell.length_a   1.000
_cell.length_b   1.000
_cell.length_c   1.000
_cell.angle_alpha   90.00
_cell.angle_beta   90.00
_cell.angle_gamma   90.00
#
_symmetry.space_group_name_H-M   'P 1'
#
loop_
_entity.id
_entity.type
_entity.pdbx_description
1 polymer ?
#
loop_
_entity_poly.entity_id
_entity_poly.type
_entity_poly.pdbx_seq_one_letter_code
_entity_poly.pdbx_strand_id
1 'polypeptide(L)'
;MVVKAGYCRRKSKFNAVAMRSLHSMCGVSRKDKCRNSDIRKRCGLKEDVVTGVDKCILRWFGHLERINGNSLSKQICRVNVCGGKVGKGRPKKSYADHIGGILKWGANFKHPKPMSLHEKIDGCQ
;
A
#
# COMPACT_ATOMS: atom_id res chain seq x y z
N MET A 1 0.84 -15.82 -7.74
CA MET A 1 0.59 -14.72 -8.72
C MET A 1 -0.54 -13.74 -8.33
N VAL A 2 -1.60 -14.17 -7.64
CA VAL A 2 -2.78 -13.34 -7.27
C VAL A 2 -2.44 -12.12 -6.39
N VAL A 3 -1.48 -12.24 -5.47
CA VAL A 3 -1.09 -11.15 -4.55
C VAL A 3 -0.52 -9.94 -5.30
N LYS A 4 0.37 -10.17 -6.29
CA LYS A 4 0.96 -9.13 -7.15
C LYS A 4 -0.12 -8.40 -7.96
N ALA A 5 -1.01 -9.15 -8.63
CA ALA A 5 -2.13 -8.57 -9.37
C ALA A 5 -3.04 -7.70 -8.49
N GLY A 6 -3.32 -8.15 -7.26
CA GLY A 6 -4.14 -7.39 -6.32
C GLY A 6 -3.45 -6.15 -5.74
N TYR A 7 -2.12 -6.13 -5.61
CA TYR A 7 -1.38 -4.92 -5.20
C TYR A 7 -1.41 -3.88 -6.32
N CYS A 8 -1.09 -4.29 -7.55
CA CYS A 8 -1.15 -3.40 -8.72
C CYS A 8 -2.55 -2.81 -8.93
N ARG A 9 -3.61 -3.58 -8.70
CA ARG A 9 -5.01 -3.12 -8.81
C ARG A 9 -5.37 -2.06 -7.76
N ARG A 10 -4.87 -2.14 -6.52
CA ARG A 10 -5.12 -1.12 -5.50
C ARG A 10 -4.34 0.16 -5.81
N LYS A 11 -3.07 -0.01 -6.19
CA LYS A 11 -2.18 1.08 -6.60
C LYS A 11 -2.78 1.89 -7.75
N SER A 12 -3.33 1.23 -8.78
CA SER A 12 -3.98 1.92 -9.89
C SER A 12 -5.23 2.69 -9.48
N LYS A 13 -6.06 2.13 -8.59
CA LYS A 13 -7.25 2.82 -8.05
C LYS A 13 -6.88 4.06 -7.25
N PHE A 14 -5.90 3.96 -6.36
CA PHE A 14 -5.45 5.09 -5.55
C PHE A 14 -4.85 6.19 -6.44
N ASN A 15 -4.02 5.80 -7.42
CA ASN A 15 -3.49 6.74 -8.39
C ASN A 15 -4.60 7.43 -9.22
N ALA A 16 -5.64 6.71 -9.62
CA ALA A 16 -6.76 7.29 -10.36
C ALA A 16 -7.53 8.34 -9.53
N VAL A 17 -7.76 8.06 -8.25
CA VAL A 17 -8.41 9.03 -7.33
C VAL A 17 -7.50 10.24 -7.12
N ALA A 18 -6.22 10.03 -6.82
CA ALA A 18 -5.24 11.09 -6.62
C ALA A 18 -5.09 11.98 -7.86
N MET A 19 -5.00 11.39 -9.05
CA MET A 19 -4.92 12.19 -10.27
C MET A 19 -6.22 12.96 -10.54
N ARG A 20 -7.39 12.39 -10.25
CA ARG A 20 -8.67 13.10 -10.40
C ARG A 20 -8.73 14.35 -9.51
N SER A 21 -8.30 14.25 -8.25
CA SER A 21 -8.25 15.41 -7.35
C SER A 21 -7.24 16.45 -7.83
N LEU A 22 -6.06 16.04 -8.31
CA LEU A 22 -5.06 16.97 -8.84
C LEU A 22 -5.55 17.71 -10.09
N HIS A 23 -6.21 17.01 -11.02
CA HIS A 23 -6.83 17.64 -12.19
C HIS A 23 -7.87 18.70 -11.78
N SER A 24 -8.74 18.35 -10.83
CA SER A 24 -9.75 19.29 -10.29
C SER A 24 -9.12 20.50 -9.63
N MET A 25 -8.09 20.30 -8.79
CA MET A 25 -7.39 21.39 -8.10
C MET A 25 -6.65 22.32 -9.06
N CYS A 26 -6.07 21.76 -10.13
CA CYS A 26 -5.35 22.53 -11.14
C CYS A 26 -6.25 23.16 -12.21
N GLY A 27 -7.57 22.92 -12.16
CA GLY A 27 -8.52 23.35 -13.18
C GLY A 27 -8.23 22.73 -14.56
N VAL A 28 -7.61 21.56 -14.61
CA VAL A 28 -7.20 20.89 -15.85
C VAL A 28 -8.30 19.93 -16.28
N SER A 29 -8.74 20.08 -17.52
CA SER A 29 -9.70 19.22 -18.18
C SER A 29 -9.01 18.21 -19.09
N ARG A 30 -9.75 17.22 -19.60
CA ARG A 30 -9.22 16.28 -20.61
C ARG A 30 -8.89 16.97 -21.94
N LYS A 31 -9.47 18.14 -22.24
CA LYS A 31 -9.23 18.87 -23.50
C LYS A 31 -7.84 19.48 -23.57
N ASP A 32 -7.26 19.79 -22.41
CA ASP A 32 -5.95 20.42 -22.29
C ASP A 32 -4.81 19.46 -22.63
N LYS A 33 -5.10 18.14 -22.76
CA LYS A 33 -4.14 17.07 -23.10
C LYS A 33 -2.87 17.09 -22.23
N CYS A 34 -2.92 17.68 -21.03
CA CYS A 34 -1.81 17.73 -20.10
C CYS A 34 -1.45 16.31 -19.63
N ARG A 35 -0.15 15.99 -19.58
CA ARG A 35 0.29 14.70 -19.04
C ARG A 35 0.17 14.72 -17.53
N ASN A 36 -0.07 13.56 -16.95
CA ASN A 36 -0.12 13.40 -15.49
C ASN A 36 1.20 13.81 -14.81
N SER A 37 2.35 13.67 -15.50
CA SER A 37 3.65 14.15 -15.04
C SER A 37 3.67 15.66 -14.82
N ASP A 38 3.07 16.40 -15.75
CA ASP A 38 3.12 17.87 -15.77
C ASP A 38 2.26 18.43 -14.64
N ILE A 39 1.10 17.81 -14.40
CA ILE A 39 0.21 18.14 -13.29
C ILE A 39 0.89 17.86 -11.95
N ARG A 40 1.60 16.72 -11.82
CA ARG A 40 2.37 16.42 -10.60
C ARG A 40 3.48 17.43 -10.36
N LYS A 41 4.20 17.83 -11.42
CA LYS A 41 5.24 18.87 -11.35
C LYS A 41 4.65 20.23 -10.93
N ARG A 42 3.52 20.62 -11.53
CA ARG A 42 2.79 21.86 -11.20
C ARG A 42 2.34 21.88 -9.73
N CYS A 43 1.94 20.73 -9.20
CA CYS A 43 1.55 20.58 -7.80
C CYS A 43 2.74 20.36 -6.84
N GLY A 44 3.98 20.36 -7.32
CA GLY A 44 5.16 20.13 -6.49
C GLY A 44 5.28 18.70 -5.92
N LEU A 45 4.59 17.71 -6.48
CA LEU A 45 4.68 16.33 -6.03
C LEU A 45 6.02 15.71 -6.46
N LYS A 46 6.96 15.62 -5.50
CA LYS A 46 8.25 14.92 -5.68
C LYS A 46 8.12 13.41 -5.75
N GLU A 47 7.11 12.85 -5.08
CA GLU A 47 6.85 11.41 -5.02
C GLU A 47 5.41 11.10 -5.45
N ASP A 48 5.21 9.88 -5.96
CA ASP A 48 3.87 9.37 -6.22
C ASP A 48 3.08 9.25 -4.91
N VAL A 49 1.81 9.67 -4.92
CA VAL A 49 0.97 9.66 -3.71
C VAL A 49 0.86 8.25 -3.14
N VAL A 50 0.86 7.22 -3.99
CA VAL A 50 0.84 5.82 -3.57
C VAL A 50 2.07 5.49 -2.72
N THR A 51 3.25 5.95 -3.13
CA THR A 51 4.50 5.72 -2.40
C THR A 51 4.46 6.39 -1.02
N GLY A 52 3.86 7.58 -0.91
CA GLY A 52 3.65 8.24 0.39
C GLY A 52 2.75 7.41 1.32
N VAL A 53 1.66 6.85 0.79
CA VAL A 53 0.77 5.96 1.55
C VAL A 53 1.47 4.68 1.97
N ASP A 54 2.22 4.04 1.06
CA ASP A 54 3.00 2.84 1.35
C ASP A 54 4.01 3.10 2.49
N LYS A 55 4.70 4.24 2.48
CA LYS A 55 5.61 4.65 3.57
C LYS A 55 4.88 4.85 4.90
N CYS A 56 3.72 5.51 4.90
CA CYS A 56 2.92 5.71 6.11
C CYS A 56 2.46 4.38 6.71
N ILE A 57 2.00 3.45 5.86
CA ILE A 57 1.61 2.09 6.26
C ILE A 57 2.78 1.36 6.92
N LEU A 58 3.96 1.42 6.32
CA LEU A 58 5.15 0.77 6.87
C LEU A 58 5.64 1.43 8.16
N ARG A 59 5.54 2.76 8.28
CA ARG A 59 5.85 3.48 9.53
C ARG A 59 4.93 3.04 10.66
N TRP A 60 3.63 2.94 10.38
CA TRP A 60 2.65 2.40 11.32
C TRP A 60 2.94 0.94 11.67
N PHE A 61 3.31 0.11 10.69
CA PHE A 61 3.62 -1.30 10.94
C PHE A 61 4.87 -1.45 11.81
N GLY A 62 5.91 -0.67 11.54
CA GLY A 62 7.09 -0.60 12.40
C GLY A 62 6.77 -0.07 13.80
N HIS A 63 5.76 0.80 13.96
CA HIS A 63 5.27 1.17 15.28
C HIS A 63 4.59 -0.01 15.98
N LEU A 64 3.67 -0.72 15.29
CA LEU A 64 3.02 -1.92 15.84
C LEU A 64 4.01 -3.01 16.27
N GLU A 65 5.07 -3.25 15.51
CA GLU A 65 6.08 -4.25 15.87
C GLU A 65 6.79 -3.91 17.18
N ARG A 66 6.98 -2.61 17.49
CA ARG A 66 7.60 -2.14 18.74
C ARG A 66 6.64 -2.15 19.94
N ILE A 67 5.32 -2.10 19.72
CA ILE A 67 4.34 -2.19 20.80
C ILE A 67 4.39 -3.59 21.45
N ASN A 68 4.18 -3.67 22.77
CA ASN A 68 4.14 -4.93 23.52
C ASN A 68 3.09 -5.91 22.94
N GLY A 69 3.36 -7.22 23.09
CA GLY A 69 2.60 -8.32 22.46
C GLY A 69 1.10 -8.37 22.76
N ASN A 70 0.67 -7.70 23.83
CA ASN A 70 -0.67 -7.81 24.40
C ASN A 70 -1.62 -6.70 23.90
N SER A 71 -1.12 -5.76 23.08
CA SER A 71 -1.98 -4.72 22.50
C SER A 71 -2.92 -5.33 21.46
N LEU A 72 -4.21 -5.01 21.60
CA LEU A 72 -5.28 -5.44 20.68
C LEU A 72 -4.92 -5.14 19.21
N SER A 73 -4.31 -3.99 18.93
CA SER A 73 -3.88 -3.59 17.58
C SER A 73 -2.85 -4.54 16.97
N LYS A 74 -1.89 -5.01 17.80
CA LYS A 74 -0.85 -5.96 17.37
C LYS A 74 -1.44 -7.35 17.17
N GLN A 75 -2.39 -7.76 18.01
CA GLN A 75 -3.12 -9.01 17.86
C GLN A 75 -3.95 -9.01 16.57
N ILE A 76 -4.77 -7.98 16.32
CA ILE A 76 -5.57 -7.84 15.09
C ILE A 76 -4.69 -7.86 13.83
N CYS A 77 -3.52 -7.21 13.86
CA CYS A 77 -2.59 -7.23 12.72
C CYS A 77 -1.99 -8.62 12.47
N ARG A 78 -1.78 -9.42 13.52
CA ARG A 78 -1.27 -10.79 13.45
C ARG A 78 -2.33 -11.81 13.07
N VAL A 79 -3.59 -11.56 13.39
CA VAL A 79 -4.71 -12.42 13.03
C VAL A 79 -4.73 -12.56 11.50
N ASN A 80 -4.24 -13.70 11.02
CA ASN A 80 -4.42 -14.13 9.67
C ASN A 80 -5.78 -14.80 9.57
N VAL A 81 -6.50 -14.55 8.48
CA VAL A 81 -7.71 -15.28 8.15
C VAL A 81 -7.28 -16.34 7.15
N CYS A 82 -6.95 -17.54 7.63
CA CYS A 82 -6.48 -18.61 6.75
C CYS A 82 -7.59 -19.13 5.82
N GLY A 83 -7.26 -19.20 4.53
CA GLY A 83 -7.58 -20.31 3.61
C GLY A 83 -9.03 -20.59 3.19
N GLY A 84 -10.04 -19.96 3.78
CA GLY A 84 -11.45 -20.23 3.45
C GLY A 84 -11.99 -19.46 2.25
N LYS A 85 -13.07 -19.95 1.63
CA LYS A 85 -13.90 -19.15 0.70
C LYS A 85 -14.35 -17.87 1.41
N VAL A 86 -13.77 -16.73 1.05
CA VAL A 86 -14.15 -15.43 1.60
C VAL A 86 -15.53 -15.07 1.05
N GLY A 87 -16.54 -15.00 1.93
CA GLY A 87 -17.90 -14.61 1.56
C GLY A 87 -17.97 -13.24 0.87
N LYS A 88 -19.06 -12.99 0.13
CA LYS A 88 -19.33 -11.67 -0.47
C LYS A 88 -19.27 -10.59 0.61
N GLY A 89 -18.66 -9.44 0.29
CA GLY A 89 -18.51 -8.30 1.20
C GLY A 89 -17.22 -8.27 2.02
N ARG A 90 -16.62 -9.42 2.36
CA ARG A 90 -15.40 -9.44 3.17
C ARG A 90 -14.15 -9.17 2.31
N PRO A 91 -13.19 -8.36 2.80
CA PRO A 91 -11.96 -8.09 2.07
C PRO A 91 -11.19 -9.38 1.78
N LYS A 92 -10.86 -9.60 0.50
CA LYS A 92 -10.10 -10.77 0.03
C LYS A 92 -8.63 -10.79 0.46
N LYS A 93 -8.14 -9.69 1.05
CA LYS A 93 -6.75 -9.52 1.48
C LYS A 93 -6.73 -9.05 2.92
N SER A 94 -5.93 -9.72 3.74
CA SER A 94 -5.64 -9.32 5.10
C SER A 94 -4.68 -8.11 5.14
N TYR A 95 -4.45 -7.59 6.35
CA TYR A 95 -3.45 -6.55 6.57
C TYR A 95 -2.03 -7.07 6.27
N ALA A 96 -1.72 -8.30 6.69
CA ALA A 96 -0.45 -8.97 6.40
C ALA A 96 -0.19 -9.13 4.88
N ASP A 97 -1.22 -9.51 4.10
CA ASP A 97 -1.11 -9.58 2.64
C ASP A 97 -0.79 -8.23 2.00
N HIS A 98 -1.30 -7.15 2.60
CA HIS A 98 -1.08 -5.80 2.12
C HIS A 98 0.36 -5.35 2.41
N ILE A 99 0.82 -5.50 3.66
CA ILE A 99 2.22 -5.21 4.04
C ILE A 99 3.18 -6.04 3.20
N GLY A 100 2.95 -7.35 3.09
CA GLY A 100 3.78 -8.26 2.30
C GLY A 100 3.83 -7.85 0.83
N GLY A 101 2.72 -7.37 0.27
CA GLY A 101 2.67 -6.79 -1.08
C GLY A 101 3.54 -5.55 -1.24
N ILE A 102 3.51 -4.63 -0.26
CA ILE A 102 4.32 -3.41 -0.24
C ILE A 102 5.82 -3.75 -0.07
N LEU A 103 6.17 -4.67 0.82
CA LEU A 103 7.56 -5.07 1.03
C LEU A 103 8.14 -5.80 -0.20
N LYS A 104 7.31 -6.58 -0.90
CA LYS A 104 7.72 -7.34 -2.10
C LYS A 104 7.76 -6.50 -3.37
N TRP A 105 6.86 -5.52 -3.55
CA TRP A 105 6.68 -4.79 -4.82
C TRP A 105 6.58 -3.27 -4.69
N GLY A 106 6.64 -2.71 -3.48
CA GLY A 106 6.58 -1.27 -3.20
C GLY A 106 7.94 -0.57 -3.17
N ALA A 107 9.02 -1.25 -3.53
CA ALA A 107 10.36 -0.71 -3.31
C ALA A 107 10.73 0.48 -4.22
N ASN A 108 10.89 1.63 -3.57
CA ASN A 108 12.04 2.54 -3.69
C ASN A 108 12.52 2.85 -2.25
N PHE A 109 13.13 1.86 -1.58
CA PHE A 109 13.67 2.06 -0.22
C PHE A 109 15.10 2.59 -0.32
N LYS A 110 15.30 3.89 -0.05
CA LYS A 110 16.63 4.48 0.18
C LYS A 110 17.14 4.25 1.62
N HIS A 111 16.58 3.29 2.36
CA HIS A 111 16.94 3.00 3.76
C HIS A 111 16.94 1.48 4.02
N PRO A 112 17.80 0.98 4.92
CA PRO A 112 17.97 -0.46 5.13
C PRO A 112 16.68 -1.08 5.64
N LYS A 113 16.32 -2.22 5.03
CA LYS A 113 15.18 -3.04 5.43
C LYS A 113 15.38 -3.50 6.88
N PRO A 114 14.38 -3.42 7.76
CA PRO A 114 14.48 -4.07 9.07
C PRO A 114 14.62 -5.59 8.87
N MET A 115 15.70 -6.15 9.40
CA MET A 115 16.18 -7.53 9.17
C MET A 115 15.23 -8.65 9.65
N SER A 116 14.17 -8.36 10.41
CA SER A 116 13.40 -9.38 11.12
C SER A 116 12.25 -10.03 10.34
N LEU A 117 12.13 -9.81 9.01
CA LEU A 117 10.92 -10.19 8.26
C LEU A 117 11.13 -11.12 7.05
N HIS A 118 12.29 -11.77 6.92
CA HIS A 118 12.50 -12.74 5.84
C HIS A 118 11.98 -14.15 6.20
N GLU A 119 11.87 -14.52 7.48
CA GLU A 119 11.60 -15.90 7.87
C GLU A 119 10.12 -16.29 7.97
N LYS A 120 9.18 -15.34 7.83
CA LYS A 120 7.75 -15.60 8.08
C LYS A 120 6.88 -15.75 6.84
N ILE A 121 7.44 -15.67 5.64
CA ILE A 121 6.66 -15.68 4.39
C ILE A 121 6.49 -17.11 3.84
N ASP A 122 7.35 -18.06 4.22
CA ASP A 122 7.33 -19.43 3.69
C ASP A 122 6.56 -20.44 4.58
N GLY A 123 6.06 -20.01 5.74
CA GLY A 123 5.37 -20.88 6.71
C GLY A 123 3.86 -21.04 6.50
N CYS A 124 3.35 -20.89 5.28
CA CYS A 124 1.94 -21.12 4.98
C CYS A 124 1.83 -21.92 3.68
N GLN A 125 2.15 -23.22 3.76
CA GLN A 125 1.62 -24.23 2.85
C GLN A 125 0.26 -24.71 3.35
#